data_AF-A0A8H5G2M7-F1
#
_entry.id   AF-A0A8H5G2M7-F1
#
_cell.length_a   1.000
_cell.length_b   1.000
_cell.length_c   1.000
_cell.angle_alpha   90.00
_cell.angle_beta   90.00
_cell.angle_gamma   90.00
#
_symmetry.space_group_name_H-M   'P 1'
#
loop_
_entity.id
_entity.type
_entity.pdbx_description
1 polymer ?
#
loop_
_entity_poly.entity_id
_entity_poly.type
_entity_poly.pdbx_seq_one_letter_code
_entity_poly.pdbx_strand_id
1 'polypeptide(L)'
;MSGIKEAPAPWKLKGKSWMFILSGLSKNASFPAGFAAPYEAEALTEGGEFIGGQGLVQLVSYSESPVGPYDELIYVPGRWKYEHNDPAFRITRIYVSTKESTENEGLFHIHELLGRRNWNIPKQVANFSYRSGPDGTTLFSVSLPSNPDKPFFSASIKPIPLLSSLSIPTSTTILGKYYSLMQPPLPRGENPEEVATDKWAGLTPVIKGWTKVVKVVPGFEDGSVGDGESFPKVKPWSVGSVMEGIDMDFGVSTWYEKV
;
A
#
# COMPACT_ATOMS: atom_id res chain seq x y z
N MET A 1 21.78 17.88 -13.89
CA MET A 1 20.89 17.90 -12.71
C MET A 1 19.57 17.30 -13.16
N SER A 2 19.25 16.08 -12.71
CA SER A 2 17.98 15.42 -13.06
C SER A 2 16.83 16.24 -12.48
N GLY A 3 15.91 16.69 -13.33
CA GLY A 3 14.78 17.57 -12.98
C GLY A 3 13.67 16.86 -12.20
N ILE A 4 14.03 16.17 -11.11
CA ILE A 4 13.06 15.54 -10.21
C ILE A 4 12.29 16.66 -9.53
N LYS A 5 11.00 16.78 -9.87
CA LYS A 5 10.08 17.69 -9.18
C LYS A 5 9.97 17.27 -7.72
N GLU A 6 10.43 18.13 -6.82
CA GLU A 6 10.25 17.92 -5.38
C GLU A 6 8.76 18.05 -5.03
N ALA A 7 8.24 17.09 -4.26
CA ALA A 7 6.93 17.19 -3.62
C ALA A 7 7.04 16.73 -2.16
N PRO A 8 7.50 17.61 -1.25
CA PRO A 8 7.59 17.28 0.17
C PRO A 8 6.20 17.03 0.77
N ALA A 9 6.17 16.34 1.91
CA ALA A 9 4.96 16.24 2.73
C ALA A 9 4.52 17.63 3.24
N PRO A 10 3.22 17.84 3.57
CA PRO A 10 2.12 16.89 3.51
C PRO A 10 1.50 16.76 2.12
N TRP A 11 0.90 15.61 1.82
CA TRP A 11 0.16 15.38 0.59
C TRP A 11 -1.35 15.36 0.85
N LYS A 12 -2.09 16.06 -0.02
CA LYS A 12 -3.55 15.93 -0.15
C LYS A 12 -3.84 15.02 -1.32
N LEU A 13 -4.60 13.96 -1.07
CA LEU A 13 -4.82 12.88 -2.01
C LEU A 13 -6.32 12.68 -2.19
N LYS A 14 -6.76 12.53 -3.44
CA LYS A 14 -8.14 12.13 -3.74
C LYS A 14 -8.17 10.90 -4.61
N GLY A 15 -9.18 10.05 -4.40
CA GLY A 15 -9.32 8.86 -5.22
C GLY A 15 -10.33 7.84 -4.72
N LYS A 16 -10.00 6.58 -4.98
CA LYS A 16 -10.79 5.42 -4.62
C LYS A 16 -9.86 4.33 -4.09
N SER A 17 -10.30 3.59 -3.08
CA SER A 17 -9.49 2.50 -2.51
C SER A 17 -10.32 1.25 -2.31
N TRP A 18 -9.68 0.11 -2.46
CA TRP A 18 -10.22 -1.19 -2.14
C TRP A 18 -9.35 -1.85 -1.08
N MET A 19 -9.96 -2.34 -0.02
CA MET A 19 -9.26 -2.96 1.11
C MET A 19 -9.71 -4.40 1.25
N PHE A 20 -8.73 -5.31 1.25
CA PHE A 20 -8.91 -6.74 1.42
C PHE A 20 -8.40 -7.13 2.81
N ILE A 21 -9.25 -7.76 3.60
CA ILE A 21 -8.93 -8.18 4.97
C ILE A 21 -8.31 -9.58 4.93
N LEU A 22 -7.22 -9.82 5.67
CA LEU A 22 -6.36 -10.99 5.47
C LEU A 22 -6.34 -12.10 6.54
N SER A 23 -7.23 -12.26 7.52
CA SER A 23 -6.87 -13.08 8.72
C SER A 23 -5.60 -12.58 9.45
N GLY A 24 -5.56 -12.80 10.77
CA GLY A 24 -4.44 -12.32 11.58
C GLY A 24 -3.23 -13.24 11.51
N LEU A 25 -2.04 -12.66 11.45
CA LEU A 25 -0.82 -13.39 11.79
C LEU A 25 -0.64 -13.38 13.31
N SER A 26 -0.11 -14.47 13.87
CA SER A 26 0.31 -14.50 15.26
C SER A 26 1.69 -13.86 15.41
N LYS A 27 2.03 -13.43 16.62
CA LYS A 27 3.34 -12.82 16.94
C LYS A 27 4.56 -13.66 16.52
N ASN A 28 4.43 -14.98 16.56
CA ASN A 28 5.52 -15.91 16.23
C ASN A 28 5.36 -16.52 14.82
N ALA A 29 4.44 -16.00 14.00
CA ALA A 29 4.24 -16.50 12.65
C ALA A 29 5.38 -16.06 11.73
N SER A 30 5.80 -16.94 10.84
CA SER A 30 6.63 -16.55 9.70
C SER A 30 5.83 -15.65 8.76
N PHE A 31 6.47 -14.63 8.20
CA PHE A 31 5.87 -13.84 7.14
C PHE A 31 5.70 -14.68 5.86
N PRO A 32 4.66 -14.43 5.06
CA PRO A 32 4.49 -15.11 3.79
C PRO A 32 5.66 -14.79 2.84
N ALA A 33 6.01 -15.72 1.95
CA ALA A 33 6.93 -15.43 0.86
C ALA A 33 6.44 -14.21 0.06
N GLY A 34 7.36 -13.35 -0.39
CA GLY A 34 7.05 -12.10 -1.11
C GLY A 34 6.61 -10.92 -0.24
N PHE A 35 6.69 -11.01 1.10
CA PHE A 35 6.22 -9.95 2.02
C PHE A 35 7.00 -8.62 1.95
N ALA A 36 8.23 -8.64 1.43
CA ALA A 36 9.15 -7.52 1.32
C ALA A 36 10.12 -7.75 0.14
N ALA A 37 10.81 -6.71 -0.33
CA ALA A 37 11.95 -6.91 -1.23
C ALA A 37 13.06 -7.65 -0.46
N PRO A 38 13.81 -8.57 -1.09
CA PRO A 38 14.87 -9.31 -0.40
C PRO A 38 15.88 -8.40 0.32
N TYR A 39 16.29 -7.30 -0.31
CA TYR A 39 17.27 -6.37 0.27
C TYR A 39 16.70 -5.46 1.37
N GLU A 40 15.37 -5.37 1.51
CA GLU A 40 14.68 -4.56 2.54
C GLU A 40 14.17 -5.42 3.70
N ALA A 41 14.09 -6.74 3.53
CA ALA A 41 13.40 -7.66 4.44
C ALA A 41 13.98 -7.61 5.87
N GLU A 42 15.30 -7.54 6.00
CA GLU A 42 16.00 -7.40 7.28
C GLU A 42 15.58 -6.09 7.98
N ALA A 43 15.75 -4.94 7.32
CA ALA A 43 15.36 -3.64 7.87
C ALA A 43 13.86 -3.56 8.23
N LEU A 44 13.00 -4.18 7.41
CA LEU A 44 11.55 -4.24 7.62
C LEU A 44 11.13 -5.22 8.72
N THR A 45 12.05 -6.00 9.31
CA THR A 45 11.76 -6.94 10.40
C THR A 45 12.51 -6.63 11.69
N GLU A 46 13.72 -6.09 11.63
CA GLU A 46 14.56 -5.84 12.82
C GLU A 46 14.08 -4.69 13.70
N GLY A 47 13.46 -3.68 13.11
CA GLY A 47 13.24 -2.40 13.77
C GLY A 47 12.12 -2.34 14.82
N GLY A 48 11.53 -3.46 15.22
CA GLY A 48 10.51 -3.46 16.27
C GLY A 48 9.98 -4.86 16.52
N GLU A 49 9.08 -4.98 17.48
CA GLU A 49 8.47 -6.25 17.81
C GLU A 49 7.20 -6.45 16.99
N PHE A 50 7.16 -7.46 16.12
CA PHE A 50 5.91 -7.85 15.49
C PHE A 50 4.97 -8.40 16.56
N ILE A 51 3.76 -7.84 16.66
CA ILE A 51 2.77 -8.29 17.66
C ILE A 51 1.60 -9.05 17.02
N GLY A 52 1.67 -9.29 15.71
CA GLY A 52 0.61 -9.95 14.96
C GLY A 52 -0.57 -9.03 14.64
N GLY A 53 -1.74 -9.66 14.53
CA GLY A 53 -3.00 -8.98 14.24
C GLY A 53 -3.37 -8.99 12.77
N GLN A 54 -4.45 -8.28 12.46
CA GLN A 54 -5.09 -8.33 11.16
C GLN A 54 -4.20 -7.69 10.07
N GLY A 55 -3.81 -8.47 9.07
CA GLY A 55 -3.18 -7.96 7.86
C GLY A 55 -4.19 -7.37 6.88
N LEU A 56 -3.69 -6.58 5.92
CA LEU A 56 -4.49 -6.06 4.82
C LEU A 56 -3.69 -6.04 3.50
N VAL A 57 -4.42 -6.20 2.39
CA VAL A 57 -3.99 -5.72 1.08
C VAL A 57 -4.85 -4.52 0.73
N GLN A 58 -4.25 -3.47 0.20
CA GLN A 58 -4.97 -2.29 -0.25
C GLN A 58 -4.60 -1.96 -1.68
N LEU A 59 -5.60 -1.72 -2.51
CA LEU A 59 -5.46 -1.08 -3.81
C LEU A 59 -5.94 0.35 -3.68
N VAL A 60 -5.24 1.30 -4.28
CA VAL A 60 -5.65 2.70 -4.31
C VAL A 60 -5.49 3.21 -5.73
N SER A 61 -6.47 3.98 -6.20
CA SER A 61 -6.38 4.74 -7.44
C SER A 61 -6.58 6.21 -7.11
N TYR A 62 -5.49 6.97 -7.09
CA TYR A 62 -5.54 8.41 -6.88
C TYR A 62 -5.85 9.11 -8.19
N SER A 63 -6.87 9.96 -8.16
CA SER A 63 -7.20 10.88 -9.24
C SER A 63 -6.47 12.21 -9.09
N GLU A 64 -6.13 12.61 -7.85
CA GLU A 64 -5.40 13.84 -7.56
C GLU A 64 -4.30 13.58 -6.52
N SER A 65 -3.09 14.06 -6.79
CA SER A 65 -1.96 14.13 -5.85
C SER A 65 -1.02 15.28 -6.24
N PRO A 66 -0.07 15.69 -5.36
CA PRO A 66 0.95 16.68 -5.71
C PRO A 66 1.85 16.30 -6.90
N VAL A 67 1.91 15.02 -7.24
CA VAL A 67 2.72 14.45 -8.32
C VAL A 67 1.88 13.87 -9.46
N GLY A 68 0.57 14.14 -9.49
CA GLY A 68 -0.35 13.64 -10.52
C GLY A 68 -1.06 12.34 -10.12
N PRO A 69 -1.98 11.83 -10.97
CA PRO A 69 -2.73 10.61 -10.68
C PRO A 69 -1.83 9.37 -10.78
N TYR A 70 -2.01 8.42 -9.88
CA TYR A 70 -1.29 7.15 -9.86
C TYR A 70 -2.06 6.10 -9.05
N ASP A 71 -1.65 4.84 -9.10
CA ASP A 71 -2.25 3.75 -8.35
C ASP A 71 -1.24 3.15 -7.37
N GLU A 72 -1.73 2.55 -6.28
CA GLU A 72 -0.92 1.84 -5.29
C GLU A 72 -1.47 0.43 -5.06
N LEU A 73 -0.58 -0.55 -4.89
CA LEU A 73 -0.87 -1.87 -4.33
C LEU A 73 -0.03 -2.01 -3.06
N ILE A 74 -0.67 -2.20 -1.92
CA ILE A 74 -0.04 -2.12 -0.60
C ILE A 74 -0.28 -3.43 0.13
N TYR A 75 0.75 -3.94 0.80
CA TYR A 75 0.65 -5.02 1.77
C TYR A 75 1.10 -4.55 3.15
N VAL A 76 0.27 -4.88 4.14
CA VAL A 76 0.54 -4.66 5.56
C VAL A 76 0.31 -5.98 6.29
N PRO A 77 1.34 -6.61 6.87
CA PRO A 77 1.23 -7.93 7.50
C PRO A 77 0.47 -7.90 8.83
N GLY A 78 0.42 -6.74 9.50
CA GLY A 78 -0.17 -6.59 10.81
C GLY A 78 0.48 -5.45 11.58
N ARG A 79 0.45 -5.54 12.91
CA ARG A 79 0.91 -4.48 13.81
C ARG A 79 2.28 -4.80 14.40
N TRP A 80 3.00 -3.73 14.69
CA TRP A 80 4.32 -3.74 15.29
C TRP A 80 4.32 -2.82 16.50
N LYS A 81 5.04 -3.20 17.55
CA LYS A 81 5.33 -2.36 18.69
C LYS A 81 6.75 -1.82 18.57
N TYR A 82 6.88 -0.51 18.80
CA TYR A 82 8.14 0.22 18.70
C TYR A 82 8.38 0.86 20.04
N GLU A 83 9.36 0.37 20.81
CA GLU A 83 9.75 0.89 22.13
C GLU A 83 8.66 1.66 22.90
N HIS A 84 8.75 3.01 22.89
CA HIS A 84 7.91 3.97 23.61
C HIS A 84 6.69 4.46 22.81
N ASN A 85 6.47 3.95 21.61
CA ASN A 85 5.36 4.32 20.75
C ASN A 85 4.20 3.31 20.85
N ASP A 86 3.01 3.80 20.53
CA ASP A 86 1.83 2.96 20.38
C ASP A 86 2.03 1.95 19.24
N PRO A 87 1.44 0.73 19.33
CA PRO A 87 1.50 -0.20 18.23
C PRO A 87 0.97 0.42 16.94
N ALA A 88 1.67 0.22 15.83
CA ALA A 88 1.36 0.82 14.55
C ALA A 88 1.42 -0.22 13.43
N PHE A 89 0.79 0.07 12.30
CA PHE A 89 0.94 -0.72 11.08
C PHE A 89 2.29 -0.43 10.42
N ARG A 90 2.81 -1.41 9.68
CA ARG A 90 4.03 -1.30 8.86
C ARG A 90 3.71 -1.73 7.43
N ILE A 91 4.05 -0.92 6.45
CA ILE A 91 3.93 -1.29 5.03
C ILE A 91 5.24 -1.96 4.64
N THR A 92 5.19 -3.27 4.35
CA THR A 92 6.39 -4.05 4.02
C THR A 92 6.55 -4.30 2.52
N ARG A 93 5.46 -4.19 1.76
CA ARG A 93 5.50 -4.26 0.29
C ARG A 93 4.54 -3.23 -0.27
N ILE A 94 4.99 -2.43 -1.23
CA ILE A 94 4.12 -1.51 -1.93
C ILE A 94 4.62 -1.27 -3.35
N TYR A 95 3.68 -1.31 -4.29
CA TYR A 95 3.90 -0.97 -5.67
C TYR A 95 3.12 0.27 -6.05
N VAL A 96 3.67 1.06 -6.98
CA VAL A 96 3.02 2.25 -7.54
C VAL A 96 2.99 2.21 -9.06
N SER A 97 1.93 2.74 -9.66
CA SER A 97 1.77 2.77 -11.12
C SER A 97 2.50 3.92 -11.77
N THR A 98 2.85 3.70 -13.03
CA THR A 98 3.37 4.67 -13.97
C THR A 98 2.22 5.18 -14.85
N LYS A 99 1.20 5.84 -14.28
CA LYS A 99 0.12 6.37 -15.14
C LYS A 99 0.73 7.32 -16.20
N GLU A 100 0.41 7.04 -17.46
CA GLU A 100 0.96 7.60 -18.71
C GLU A 100 0.74 9.12 -18.91
N SER A 101 0.47 9.89 -17.86
CA SER A 101 0.19 11.32 -17.95
C SER A 101 1.17 12.15 -17.12
N THR A 102 2.43 12.14 -17.57
CA THR A 102 3.20 13.38 -17.78
C THR A 102 4.23 13.08 -18.85
N GLU A 103 4.44 14.03 -19.76
CA GLU A 103 5.41 14.01 -20.87
C GLU A 103 6.89 13.95 -20.41
N ASN A 104 7.16 13.47 -19.18
CA ASN A 104 8.46 13.45 -18.57
C ASN A 104 8.77 12.02 -18.10
N GLU A 105 9.67 11.33 -18.80
CA GLU A 105 10.32 10.07 -18.38
C GLU A 105 10.98 10.17 -16.98
N GLY A 106 11.13 11.38 -16.44
CA GLY A 106 11.64 11.61 -15.09
C GLY A 106 10.66 11.40 -13.94
N LEU A 107 9.35 11.20 -14.17
CA LEU A 107 8.38 11.06 -13.08
C LEU A 107 8.38 9.67 -12.40
N PHE A 108 8.89 8.64 -13.08
CA PHE A 108 8.89 7.26 -12.59
C PHE A 108 9.60 7.13 -11.24
N HIS A 109 10.80 7.70 -11.15
CA HIS A 109 11.65 7.66 -9.96
C HIS A 109 11.13 8.56 -8.82
N ILE A 110 10.19 9.48 -9.09
CA ILE A 110 9.73 10.46 -8.10
C ILE A 110 8.88 9.80 -7.02
N HIS A 111 7.99 8.87 -7.38
CA HIS A 111 7.12 8.23 -6.38
C HIS A 111 7.91 7.36 -5.41
N GLU A 112 8.89 6.60 -5.90
CA GLU A 112 9.78 5.80 -5.06
C GLU A 112 10.63 6.68 -4.13
N LEU A 113 11.31 7.66 -4.73
CA LEU A 113 12.19 8.57 -4.01
C LEU A 113 11.45 9.36 -2.93
N LEU A 114 10.27 9.91 -3.24
CA LEU A 114 9.49 10.70 -2.29
C LEU A 114 8.81 9.82 -1.23
N GLY A 115 8.44 8.58 -1.56
CA GLY A 115 7.94 7.61 -0.58
C GLY A 115 8.96 7.35 0.54
N ARG A 116 10.22 7.12 0.14
CA ARG A 116 11.33 6.91 1.08
C ARG A 116 11.68 8.19 1.83
N ARG A 117 11.92 9.30 1.12
CA ARG A 117 12.35 10.57 1.74
C ARG A 117 11.34 11.16 2.72
N ASN A 118 10.05 11.07 2.43
CA ASN A 118 9.03 11.68 3.28
C ASN A 118 8.57 10.75 4.42
N TRP A 119 8.55 9.41 4.20
CA TRP A 119 7.85 8.48 5.09
C TRP A 119 8.50 7.10 5.28
N ASN A 120 9.72 6.86 4.76
CA ASN A 120 10.33 5.52 4.73
C ASN A 120 9.42 4.43 4.13
N ILE A 121 8.61 4.77 3.13
CA ILE A 121 7.74 3.79 2.49
C ILE A 121 8.49 3.15 1.30
N PRO A 122 8.67 1.82 1.27
CA PRO A 122 9.49 1.11 0.28
C PRO A 122 8.73 0.91 -1.04
N LYS A 123 8.42 2.02 -1.72
CA LYS A 123 7.70 2.01 -3.01
C LYS A 123 8.58 1.44 -4.11
N GLN A 124 8.00 0.58 -4.93
CA GLN A 124 8.57 0.06 -6.18
C GLN A 124 7.61 0.29 -7.35
N VAL A 125 8.13 0.48 -8.56
CA VAL A 125 7.33 0.67 -9.77
C VAL A 125 6.78 -0.66 -10.29
N ALA A 126 5.51 -0.67 -10.70
CA ALA A 126 4.89 -1.77 -11.43
C ALA A 126 3.87 -1.28 -12.46
N ASN A 127 3.48 -2.19 -13.36
CA ASN A 127 2.42 -1.96 -14.34
C ASN A 127 1.08 -2.33 -13.72
N PHE A 128 0.12 -1.41 -13.73
CA PHE A 128 -1.21 -1.61 -13.17
C PHE A 128 -2.25 -1.70 -14.29
N SER A 129 -3.15 -2.66 -14.18
CA SER A 129 -4.35 -2.74 -15.00
C SER A 129 -5.58 -2.66 -14.12
N TYR A 130 -6.36 -1.59 -14.33
CA TYR A 130 -7.63 -1.34 -13.67
C TYR A 130 -8.72 -1.29 -14.74
N ARG A 131 -9.58 -2.32 -14.79
CA ARG A 131 -10.60 -2.45 -15.85
C ARG A 131 -11.98 -2.72 -15.27
N SER A 132 -12.99 -2.08 -15.86
CA SER A 132 -14.38 -2.44 -15.61
C SER A 132 -14.69 -3.75 -16.33
N GLY A 133 -15.18 -4.73 -15.58
CA GLY A 133 -15.74 -5.98 -16.09
C GLY A 133 -17.26 -5.94 -16.14
N PRO A 134 -17.91 -7.04 -16.54
CA PRO A 134 -19.36 -7.16 -16.55
C PRO A 134 -19.94 -7.04 -15.13
N ASP A 135 -21.21 -6.62 -15.05
CA ASP A 135 -22.00 -6.57 -13.82
C ASP A 135 -21.40 -5.71 -12.69
N GLY A 136 -20.71 -4.63 -13.07
CA GLY A 136 -20.05 -3.73 -12.12
C GLY A 136 -18.82 -4.35 -11.45
N THR A 137 -18.33 -5.49 -11.95
CA THR A 137 -17.08 -6.09 -11.51
C THR A 137 -15.91 -5.17 -11.84
N THR A 138 -14.93 -5.07 -10.95
CA THR A 138 -13.66 -4.41 -11.21
C THR A 138 -12.56 -5.45 -11.26
N LEU A 139 -11.77 -5.48 -12.34
CA LEU A 139 -10.67 -6.40 -12.56
C LEU A 139 -9.34 -5.68 -12.30
N PHE A 140 -8.51 -6.26 -11.44
CA PHE A 140 -7.18 -5.78 -11.12
C PHE A 140 -6.13 -6.80 -11.51
N SER A 141 -5.06 -6.32 -12.15
CA SER A 141 -3.82 -7.07 -12.29
C SER A 141 -2.62 -6.14 -12.14
N VAL A 142 -1.55 -6.62 -11.52
CA VAL A 142 -0.28 -5.89 -11.43
C VAL A 142 0.86 -6.80 -11.86
N SER A 143 1.75 -6.30 -12.71
CA SER A 143 2.91 -7.01 -13.26
C SER A 143 4.18 -6.18 -13.13
N LEU A 144 5.34 -6.85 -13.13
CA LEU A 144 6.62 -6.15 -13.17
C LEU A 144 6.81 -5.48 -14.54
N PRO A 145 7.49 -4.33 -14.62
CA PRO A 145 7.79 -3.68 -15.90
C PRO A 145 8.55 -4.60 -16.87
N SER A 146 9.43 -5.45 -16.34
CA SER A 146 10.23 -6.42 -17.10
C SER A 146 9.44 -7.62 -17.61
N ASN A 147 8.24 -7.88 -17.09
CA ASN A 147 7.41 -9.01 -17.47
C ASN A 147 5.91 -8.64 -17.44
N PRO A 148 5.47 -7.76 -18.35
CA PRO A 148 4.13 -7.18 -18.30
C PRO A 148 3.01 -8.20 -18.46
N ASP A 149 3.27 -9.31 -19.17
CA ASP A 149 2.29 -10.34 -19.49
C ASP A 149 2.08 -11.36 -18.35
N LYS A 150 2.93 -11.35 -17.33
CA LYS A 150 2.83 -12.24 -16.16
C LYS A 150 2.50 -11.44 -14.90
N PRO A 151 1.21 -11.23 -14.57
CA PRO A 151 0.83 -10.53 -13.36
C PRO A 151 1.25 -11.31 -12.11
N PHE A 152 1.91 -10.61 -11.18
CA PHE A 152 2.23 -11.14 -9.86
C PHE A 152 1.10 -10.93 -8.85
N PHE A 153 0.17 -10.03 -9.16
CA PHE A 153 -1.04 -9.79 -8.36
C PHE A 153 -2.27 -9.80 -9.27
N SER A 154 -3.34 -10.44 -8.82
CA SER A 154 -4.61 -10.49 -9.55
C SER A 154 -5.80 -10.66 -8.61
N ALA A 155 -6.84 -9.85 -8.81
CA ALA A 155 -8.09 -9.94 -8.07
C ALA A 155 -9.27 -9.35 -8.86
N SER A 156 -10.46 -9.87 -8.62
CA SER A 156 -11.72 -9.29 -9.10
C SER A 156 -12.58 -8.84 -7.92
N ILE A 157 -13.16 -7.66 -8.01
CA ILE A 157 -13.99 -7.06 -6.97
C ILE A 157 -15.40 -6.95 -7.51
N LYS A 158 -16.34 -7.62 -6.83
CA LYS A 158 -17.73 -7.72 -7.28
C LYS A 158 -18.66 -7.01 -6.30
N PRO A 159 -19.67 -6.28 -6.80
CA PRO A 159 -20.78 -5.86 -5.96
C PRO A 159 -21.44 -7.09 -5.29
N ILE A 160 -21.82 -6.94 -4.03
CA ILE A 160 -22.69 -7.88 -3.33
C ILE A 160 -24.11 -7.35 -3.46
N PRO A 161 -25.06 -8.13 -4.02
CA PRO A 161 -26.45 -7.70 -4.13
C PRO A 161 -26.99 -7.17 -2.81
N LEU A 162 -27.67 -6.03 -2.86
CA LEU A 162 -28.25 -5.30 -1.72
C LEU A 162 -27.25 -4.70 -0.71
N LEU A 163 -26.11 -5.33 -0.44
CA LEU A 163 -25.12 -4.81 0.51
C LEU A 163 -24.25 -3.70 -0.10
N SER A 164 -23.88 -3.81 -1.37
CA SER A 164 -23.03 -2.79 -2.02
C SER A 164 -23.77 -1.50 -2.41
N SER A 165 -25.10 -1.45 -2.30
CA SER A 165 -25.86 -0.20 -2.48
C SER A 165 -25.84 0.68 -1.23
N LEU A 166 -25.56 0.12 -0.06
CA LEU A 166 -25.43 0.86 1.19
C LEU A 166 -24.04 1.50 1.26
N SER A 167 -24.01 2.82 1.34
CA SER A 167 -22.78 3.58 1.47
C SER A 167 -22.74 4.33 2.80
N ILE A 168 -21.70 4.07 3.59
CA ILE A 168 -21.56 4.61 4.94
C ILE A 168 -20.45 5.67 4.92
N PRO A 169 -20.69 6.88 5.46
CA PRO A 169 -19.64 7.86 5.61
C PRO A 169 -18.63 7.36 6.65
N THR A 170 -17.36 7.25 6.24
CA THR A 170 -16.29 6.70 7.06
C THR A 170 -15.18 7.71 7.21
N SER A 171 -14.63 7.81 8.41
CA SER A 171 -13.39 8.56 8.64
C SER A 171 -12.45 7.81 9.57
N THR A 172 -11.16 7.76 9.22
CA THR A 172 -10.13 7.18 10.09
C THR A 172 -9.88 8.02 11.35
N THR A 173 -10.35 9.27 11.43
CA THR A 173 -10.23 10.09 12.65
C THR A 173 -10.89 9.43 13.85
N ILE A 174 -11.97 8.68 13.64
CA ILE A 174 -12.70 7.94 14.69
C ILE A 174 -11.81 6.86 15.31
N LEU A 175 -10.88 6.31 14.52
CA LEU A 175 -9.98 5.23 14.92
C LEU A 175 -8.63 5.78 15.43
N GLY A 176 -8.39 7.09 15.24
CA GLY A 176 -7.23 7.81 15.77
C GLY A 176 -5.91 7.10 15.48
N LYS A 177 -5.08 6.95 16.52
CA LYS A 177 -3.77 6.28 16.44
C LYS A 177 -3.86 4.79 16.09
N TYR A 178 -5.04 4.17 16.10
CA TYR A 178 -5.14 2.76 15.68
C TYR A 178 -4.69 2.57 14.23
N TYR A 179 -4.84 3.58 13.36
CA TYR A 179 -4.41 3.57 11.96
C TYR A 179 -3.03 4.21 11.72
N SER A 180 -2.24 4.45 12.78
CA SER A 180 -0.90 5.00 12.61
C SER A 180 0.00 4.04 11.83
N LEU A 181 0.88 4.61 11.02
CA LEU A 181 1.98 3.93 10.35
C LEU A 181 3.28 4.25 11.10
N MET A 182 4.17 3.28 11.16
CA MET A 182 5.53 3.46 11.63
C MET A 182 6.45 2.62 10.74
N GLN A 183 7.42 3.27 10.10
CA GLN A 183 8.29 2.68 9.09
C GLN A 183 9.77 2.77 9.51
N PRO A 184 10.52 1.65 9.47
CA PRO A 184 11.94 1.65 9.80
C PRO A 184 12.77 2.45 8.80
N PRO A 185 13.99 2.85 9.18
CA PRO A 185 14.99 3.26 8.21
C PRO A 185 15.19 2.17 7.15
N LEU A 186 15.35 2.57 5.89
CA LEU A 186 15.51 1.64 4.76
C LEU A 186 16.95 1.66 4.25
N PRO A 187 17.48 0.51 3.79
CA PRO A 187 18.80 0.45 3.17
C PRO A 187 18.81 1.10 1.78
N ARG A 188 20.02 1.43 1.31
CA ARG A 188 20.26 1.86 -0.06
C ARG A 188 20.03 0.66 -1.00
N GLY A 189 19.22 0.84 -2.03
CA GLY A 189 19.06 -0.12 -3.13
C GLY A 189 19.98 0.19 -4.32
N GLU A 190 19.82 -0.58 -5.38
CA GLU A 190 20.63 -0.46 -6.60
C GLU A 190 20.21 0.76 -7.43
N ASN A 191 18.91 1.11 -7.41
CA ASN A 191 18.39 2.20 -8.21
C ASN A 191 18.60 3.57 -7.55
N PRO A 192 18.82 4.67 -8.30
CA PRO A 192 18.99 6.03 -7.75
C PRO A 192 17.94 6.46 -6.72
N GLU A 193 16.69 6.06 -6.90
CA GLU A 193 15.52 6.36 -6.09
C GLU A 193 15.43 5.60 -4.77
N GLU A 194 16.09 4.44 -4.67
CA GLU A 194 16.14 3.59 -3.49
C GLU A 194 17.14 4.14 -2.47
N VAL A 195 16.96 5.40 -2.06
CA VAL A 195 17.86 6.09 -1.14
C VAL A 195 17.80 5.45 0.25
N ALA A 196 18.96 5.39 0.92
CA ALA A 196 19.02 4.99 2.32
C ALA A 196 18.40 6.07 3.21
N THR A 197 17.80 5.65 4.31
CA THR A 197 17.35 6.52 5.39
C THR A 197 17.92 6.04 6.73
N ASP A 198 17.97 6.93 7.72
CA ASP A 198 18.67 6.70 9.00
C ASP A 198 17.75 6.82 10.22
N LYS A 199 16.60 7.47 10.06
CA LYS A 199 15.59 7.67 11.11
C LYS A 199 14.32 6.90 10.82
N TRP A 200 13.58 6.59 11.88
CA TRP A 200 12.22 6.08 11.85
C TRP A 200 11.23 7.16 11.43
N ALA A 201 10.19 6.77 10.68
CA ALA A 201 9.12 7.66 10.26
C ALA A 201 7.76 7.19 10.80
N GLY A 202 7.12 8.00 11.64
CA GLY A 202 5.77 7.78 12.14
C GLY A 202 4.78 8.79 11.58
N LEU A 203 3.58 8.35 11.19
CA LEU A 203 2.50 9.25 10.75
C LEU A 203 1.12 8.63 11.04
N THR A 204 0.08 9.46 11.13
CA THR A 204 -1.31 8.98 11.21
C THR A 204 -2.13 9.61 10.08
N PRO A 205 -2.47 8.85 9.02
CA PRO A 205 -3.21 9.39 7.89
C PRO A 205 -4.67 9.63 8.25
N VAL A 206 -5.22 10.75 7.78
CA VAL A 206 -6.65 11.03 7.89
C VAL A 206 -7.28 10.74 6.54
N ILE A 207 -8.20 9.78 6.50
CA ILE A 207 -8.92 9.38 5.30
C ILE A 207 -10.40 9.58 5.57
N LYS A 208 -11.09 10.25 4.66
CA LYS A 208 -12.54 10.42 4.64
C LYS A 208 -13.08 9.88 3.32
N GLY A 209 -14.27 9.32 3.35
CA GLY A 209 -14.94 8.88 2.14
C GLY A 209 -16.18 8.06 2.44
N TRP A 210 -16.67 7.39 1.41
CA TRP A 210 -17.89 6.61 1.47
C TRP A 210 -17.59 5.14 1.26
N THR A 211 -17.79 4.33 2.30
CA THR A 211 -17.44 2.91 2.27
C THR A 211 -18.64 2.06 1.87
N LYS A 212 -18.39 1.08 1.00
CA LYS A 212 -19.32 0.00 0.64
C LYS A 212 -18.63 -1.34 0.87
N VAL A 213 -19.41 -2.36 1.23
CA VAL A 213 -18.92 -3.73 1.34
C VAL A 213 -18.94 -4.37 -0.06
N VAL A 214 -17.90 -5.12 -0.41
CA VAL A 214 -17.75 -5.76 -1.72
C VAL A 214 -17.24 -7.19 -1.56
N LYS A 215 -17.46 -8.02 -2.58
CA LYS A 215 -16.90 -9.37 -2.65
C LYS A 215 -15.53 -9.31 -3.30
N VAL A 216 -14.54 -9.93 -2.67
CA VAL A 216 -13.19 -10.11 -3.22
C VAL A 216 -13.10 -11.52 -3.78
N VAL A 217 -12.67 -11.63 -5.03
CA VAL A 217 -12.42 -12.89 -5.72
C VAL A 217 -10.94 -12.92 -6.09
N PRO A 218 -10.14 -13.79 -5.46
CA PRO A 218 -8.72 -13.94 -5.80
C PRO A 218 -8.51 -14.37 -7.25
N GLY A 219 -7.43 -13.91 -7.88
CA GLY A 219 -7.13 -14.18 -9.28
C GLY A 219 -6.30 -15.43 -9.55
N PHE A 220 -5.69 -16.04 -8.52
CA PHE A 220 -4.90 -17.26 -8.65
C PHE A 220 -5.73 -18.51 -8.27
N GLU A 221 -5.42 -19.65 -8.89
CA GLU A 221 -6.18 -20.91 -8.75
C GLU A 221 -6.25 -21.44 -7.31
N ASP A 222 -5.21 -21.18 -6.51
CA ASP A 222 -5.15 -21.61 -5.11
C ASP A 222 -5.87 -20.67 -4.14
N GLY A 223 -6.55 -19.65 -4.65
CA GLY A 223 -7.30 -18.67 -3.88
C GLY A 223 -6.44 -17.55 -3.28
N SER A 224 -5.19 -17.41 -3.70
CA SER A 224 -4.34 -16.28 -3.34
C SER A 224 -4.50 -15.10 -4.31
N VAL A 225 -4.07 -13.91 -3.88
CA VAL A 225 -4.02 -12.70 -4.72
C VAL A 225 -2.61 -12.35 -5.19
N GLY A 226 -1.57 -13.03 -4.70
CA GLY A 226 -0.17 -12.77 -5.00
C GLY A 226 0.61 -14.04 -5.32
N ASP A 227 1.70 -13.91 -6.08
CA ASP A 227 2.54 -15.02 -6.55
C ASP A 227 3.45 -15.65 -5.48
N GLY A 228 3.76 -14.91 -4.41
CA GLY A 228 4.71 -15.32 -3.37
C GLY A 228 6.17 -15.01 -3.70
N GLU A 229 6.42 -14.32 -4.80
CA GLU A 229 7.75 -13.89 -5.22
C GLU A 229 7.82 -12.36 -5.23
N SER A 230 7.03 -11.73 -6.08
CA SER A 230 6.98 -10.26 -6.19
C SER A 230 6.01 -9.66 -5.18
N PHE A 231 4.92 -10.35 -4.85
CA PHE A 231 3.93 -9.90 -3.88
C PHE A 231 3.49 -11.07 -3.00
N PRO A 232 3.10 -10.85 -1.72
CA PRO A 232 2.93 -11.97 -0.83
C PRO A 232 1.77 -12.87 -1.22
N LYS A 233 2.00 -14.17 -1.09
CA LYS A 233 1.02 -15.21 -1.39
C LYS A 233 -0.01 -15.32 -0.26
N VAL A 234 -0.99 -14.41 -0.28
CA VAL A 234 -2.02 -14.29 0.78
C VAL A 234 -3.43 -14.55 0.24
N LYS A 235 -4.28 -15.10 1.10
CA LYS A 235 -5.69 -15.39 0.80
C LYS A 235 -6.57 -14.43 1.59
N PRO A 236 -7.13 -13.37 0.96
CA PRO A 236 -8.03 -12.47 1.65
C PRO A 236 -9.34 -13.17 2.00
N TRP A 237 -10.07 -12.59 2.95
CA TRP A 237 -11.47 -12.90 3.14
C TRP A 237 -12.24 -12.64 1.84
N SER A 238 -13.32 -13.38 1.63
CA SER A 238 -14.20 -13.19 0.46
C SER A 238 -14.95 -11.85 0.48
N VAL A 239 -14.89 -11.12 1.60
CA VAL A 239 -15.49 -9.81 1.79
C VAL A 239 -14.39 -8.78 2.04
N GLY A 240 -14.49 -7.65 1.35
CA GLY A 240 -13.64 -6.49 1.54
C GLY A 240 -14.48 -5.22 1.54
N SER A 241 -13.81 -4.08 1.41
CA SER A 241 -14.48 -2.80 1.26
C SER A 241 -13.94 -2.00 0.10
N VAL A 242 -14.78 -1.14 -0.45
CA VAL A 242 -14.39 -0.07 -1.36
C VAL A 242 -14.75 1.25 -0.70
N MET A 243 -13.81 2.19 -0.68
CA MET A 243 -14.04 3.56 -0.25
C MET A 243 -13.97 4.47 -1.47
N GLU A 244 -15.08 5.14 -1.76
CA GLU A 244 -15.24 6.06 -2.88
C GLU A 244 -15.20 7.51 -2.39
N GLY A 245 -14.77 8.42 -3.27
CA GLY A 245 -14.65 9.84 -2.94
C GLY A 245 -13.68 10.06 -1.79
N ILE A 246 -12.53 9.37 -1.82
CA ILE A 246 -11.50 9.52 -0.80
C ILE A 246 -10.99 10.96 -0.84
N ASP A 247 -10.93 11.55 0.35
CA ASP A 247 -10.19 12.76 0.66
C ASP A 247 -9.23 12.41 1.79
N MET A 248 -7.94 12.39 1.46
CA MET A 248 -6.88 11.85 2.32
C MET A 248 -5.79 12.88 2.57
N ASP A 249 -5.51 13.08 3.86
CA ASP A 249 -4.40 13.86 4.36
C ASP A 249 -3.27 12.93 4.78
N PHE A 250 -2.19 12.97 4.01
CA PHE A 250 -0.96 12.28 4.32
C PHE A 250 0.05 13.28 4.90
N GLY A 251 0.11 13.33 6.22
CA GLY A 251 0.86 14.35 6.97
C GLY A 251 2.38 14.26 6.84
N VAL A 252 3.07 15.20 7.46
CA VAL A 252 4.53 15.15 7.65
C VAL A 252 4.85 14.05 8.68
N SER A 253 5.90 13.26 8.43
CA SER A 253 6.37 12.27 9.40
C SER A 253 6.90 12.93 10.67
N THR A 254 6.57 12.33 11.81
CA THR A 254 7.38 12.47 13.01
C THR A 254 8.60 11.55 12.88
N TRP A 255 9.79 12.11 13.02
CA TRP A 255 11.05 11.37 12.91
C TRP A 255 11.54 10.93 14.28
N TYR A 256 12.01 9.68 14.39
CA TYR A 256 12.60 9.12 15.60
C TYR A 256 14.00 8.55 15.31
N GLU A 257 14.92 8.65 16.26
CA GLU A 257 16.25 8.07 16.11
C GLU A 257 16.19 6.54 16.07
N LYS A 258 17.18 5.92 15.40
CA LYS A 258 17.35 4.47 15.44
C LYS A 258 17.76 4.06 16.86
N VAL A 259 17.05 3.08 17.39
CA VAL A 259 17.33 2.45 18.68
C VAL A 259 18.41 1.39 18.48
#